data_AF-S3HKT8-F1
#
_entry.id   AF-S3HKT8-F1
#
_cell.length_a   1.000
_cell.length_b   1.000
_cell.length_c   1.000
_cell.angle_alpha   90.00
_cell.angle_beta   90.00
_cell.angle_gamma   90.00
#
_symmetry.space_group_name_H-M   'P 1'
#
loop_
_entity.id
_entity.type
_entity.pdbx_description
1 polymer ?
#
loop_
_entity_poly.entity_id
_entity_poly.type
_entity_poly.pdbx_seq_one_letter_code
_entity_poly.pdbx_strand_id
1 'polypeptide(L)'
;MDTLWSLFAVYWGDLVVYVKALLSLGALGLLWEGFNWLRERRKEAREAAEAAEQARIDAYNDGYRSINDKYFSLLTTLLQYPELGVMPWMDTPDKMSSADRARRMLFYDMLTSIFENAWVNRARTTEIADFQWPGWERFIIAMLRWPSYREYIETDPTSEEFGGYDRRFENYLDELMAKYQVVPVKTAPEIR
;
A
#
# COMPACT_ATOMS: atom_id res chain seq x y z
N MET A 1 -28.05 -17.85 -85.11
CA MET A 1 -27.92 -16.83 -84.05
C MET A 1 -28.08 -17.43 -82.65
N ASP A 2 -28.80 -18.55 -82.50
CA ASP A 2 -29.07 -19.16 -81.19
C ASP A 2 -27.83 -19.77 -80.49
N THR A 3 -26.84 -20.22 -81.24
CA THR A 3 -25.60 -20.82 -80.71
C THR A 3 -24.63 -19.83 -80.07
N LEU A 4 -24.66 -18.55 -80.48
CA LEU A 4 -23.85 -17.50 -79.86
C LEU A 4 -24.47 -17.03 -78.54
N TRP A 5 -25.81 -16.97 -78.46
CA TRP A 5 -26.53 -16.65 -77.23
C TRP A 5 -26.40 -17.74 -76.17
N SER A 6 -26.38 -19.02 -76.56
CA SER A 6 -26.16 -20.12 -75.61
C SER A 6 -24.74 -20.14 -75.03
N LEU A 7 -23.72 -19.78 -75.82
CA LEU A 7 -22.34 -19.64 -75.32
C LEU A 7 -22.22 -18.45 -74.36
N PHE A 8 -22.79 -17.28 -74.69
CA PHE A 8 -22.79 -16.13 -73.79
C PHE A 8 -23.52 -16.39 -72.46
N ALA A 9 -24.62 -17.16 -72.49
CA ALA A 9 -25.36 -17.53 -71.27
C ALA A 9 -24.55 -18.45 -70.34
N VAL A 10 -23.78 -19.41 -70.88
CA VAL A 10 -22.91 -20.30 -70.09
C VAL A 10 -21.75 -19.52 -69.46
N TYR A 11 -21.07 -18.67 -70.24
CA TYR A 11 -19.98 -17.82 -69.73
C TYR A 11 -20.45 -16.79 -68.68
N TRP A 12 -21.67 -16.28 -68.80
CA TRP A 12 -22.25 -15.36 -67.81
C TRP A 12 -22.61 -16.06 -66.50
N GLY A 13 -23.13 -17.29 -66.57
CA GLY A 13 -23.40 -18.12 -65.39
C GLY A 13 -22.14 -18.41 -64.58
N ASP A 14 -21.06 -18.81 -65.26
CA ASP A 14 -19.77 -19.07 -64.63
C ASP A 14 -19.16 -17.79 -64.03
N LEU A 15 -19.22 -16.66 -64.75
CA LEU A 15 -18.73 -15.37 -64.26
C LEU A 15 -19.44 -14.95 -62.95
N VAL A 16 -20.76 -15.14 -62.87
CA VAL A 16 -21.53 -14.84 -61.65
C VAL A 16 -21.13 -15.76 -60.49
N VAL A 17 -20.82 -17.04 -60.76
CA VAL A 17 -20.31 -17.98 -59.74
C VAL A 17 -18.93 -17.55 -59.24
N TYR A 18 -18.02 -17.17 -60.14
CA TYR A 18 -16.69 -16.67 -59.77
C TYR A 18 -16.74 -15.37 -58.97
N VAL A 19 -17.58 -14.42 -59.36
CA VAL A 19 -17.77 -13.15 -58.63
C VAL A 19 -18.37 -13.42 -57.24
N LYS A 20 -19.36 -14.30 -57.11
CA LYS A 20 -19.92 -14.70 -55.82
C LYS A 20 -18.88 -15.40 -54.94
N ALA A 21 -18.06 -16.27 -55.51
CA ALA A 21 -16.97 -16.96 -54.80
C ALA A 21 -15.88 -15.99 -54.32
N LEU A 22 -15.50 -15.00 -55.14
CA LEU A 22 -14.56 -13.94 -54.75
C LEU A 22 -15.12 -13.06 -53.64
N LEU A 23 -16.40 -12.68 -53.73
CA LEU A 23 -17.07 -11.89 -52.70
C LEU A 23 -17.21 -12.66 -51.39
N SER A 24 -17.52 -13.97 -51.44
CA SER A 24 -17.60 -14.80 -50.23
C SER A 24 -16.23 -15.09 -49.63
N LEU A 25 -15.19 -15.31 -50.42
CA LEU A 25 -13.81 -15.42 -49.93
C LEU A 25 -13.31 -14.11 -49.30
N GLY A 26 -13.62 -12.95 -49.92
CA GLY A 26 -13.32 -11.64 -49.35
C GLY A 26 -14.06 -11.37 -48.04
N ALA A 27 -15.35 -11.73 -47.97
CA ALA A 27 -16.14 -11.62 -46.74
C ALA A 27 -15.62 -12.56 -45.63
N LEU A 28 -15.22 -13.78 -45.97
CA LEU A 28 -14.58 -14.71 -45.03
C LEU A 28 -13.24 -14.19 -44.52
N GLY A 29 -12.44 -13.53 -45.38
CA GLY A 29 -11.20 -12.86 -45.00
C GLY A 29 -11.43 -11.75 -43.97
N LEU A 30 -12.41 -10.87 -44.21
CA LEU A 30 -12.77 -9.80 -43.26
C LEU A 30 -13.30 -10.34 -41.93
N LEU A 31 -14.10 -11.41 -41.96
CA LEU A 31 -14.57 -12.09 -40.75
C LEU A 31 -13.41 -12.71 -39.95
N TRP A 32 -12.42 -13.28 -40.65
CA TRP A 32 -11.22 -13.83 -40.02
C TRP A 32 -10.33 -12.76 -39.38
N GLU A 33 -10.12 -11.63 -40.06
CA GLU A 33 -9.41 -10.47 -39.50
C GLU A 33 -10.14 -9.91 -38.28
N GLY A 34 -11.47 -9.75 -38.35
CA GLY A 34 -12.29 -9.32 -37.22
C GLY A 34 -12.22 -10.28 -36.03
N PHE A 35 -12.19 -11.59 -36.28
CA PHE A 35 -12.00 -12.61 -35.25
C PHE A 35 -10.61 -12.51 -34.59
N ASN A 36 -9.55 -12.36 -35.38
CA ASN A 36 -8.18 -12.21 -34.87
C ASN A 36 -8.04 -10.93 -34.03
N TRP A 37 -8.59 -9.81 -34.50
CA TRP A 37 -8.62 -8.55 -33.77
C TRP A 37 -9.35 -8.69 -32.43
N LEU A 38 -10.51 -9.36 -32.40
CA LEU A 38 -11.26 -9.59 -31.15
C LEU A 38 -10.46 -10.48 -30.19
N ARG A 39 -9.78 -11.50 -30.71
CA ARG A 39 -8.92 -12.38 -29.92
C ARG A 39 -7.73 -11.63 -29.31
N GLU A 40 -7.08 -10.76 -30.09
CA GLU A 40 -6.01 -9.90 -29.62
C GLU A 40 -6.49 -8.94 -28.54
N ARG A 41 -7.65 -8.29 -28.73
CA ARG A 41 -8.25 -7.42 -27.72
C ARG A 41 -8.58 -8.12 -26.41
N ARG A 42 -9.07 -9.37 -26.48
CA ARG A 42 -9.31 -10.19 -25.29
C ARG A 42 -8.00 -10.58 -24.61
N LYS A 43 -6.95 -10.87 -25.39
CA LYS A 43 -5.62 -11.16 -24.87
C LYS A 43 -5.04 -9.93 -24.15
N GLU A 44 -5.07 -8.76 -24.78
CA GLU A 44 -4.64 -7.48 -24.18
C GLU A 44 -5.41 -7.18 -22.89
N ALA A 45 -6.74 -7.36 -22.88
CA ALA A 45 -7.56 -7.15 -21.69
C ALA A 45 -7.19 -8.10 -20.55
N ARG A 46 -6.88 -9.37 -20.87
CA ARG A 46 -6.43 -10.36 -19.90
C ARG A 46 -5.05 -10.02 -19.34
N GLU A 47 -4.09 -9.69 -20.21
CA GLU A 47 -2.74 -9.30 -19.81
C GLU A 47 -2.76 -8.02 -18.96
N ALA A 48 -3.62 -7.04 -19.29
CA ALA A 48 -3.81 -5.84 -18.48
C ALA A 48 -4.40 -6.16 -17.10
N ALA A 49 -5.37 -7.09 -17.02
CA ALA A 49 -5.93 -7.53 -15.75
C ALA A 49 -4.92 -8.30 -14.89
N GLU A 50 -4.13 -9.19 -15.49
CA GLU A 50 -3.05 -9.93 -14.82
C GLU A 50 -1.95 -8.97 -14.33
N ALA A 51 -1.57 -7.96 -15.14
CA ALA A 51 -0.60 -6.94 -14.75
C ALA A 51 -1.10 -6.04 -13.61
N ALA A 52 -2.39 -5.66 -13.64
CA ALA A 52 -3.00 -4.88 -12.56
C ALA A 52 -3.04 -5.67 -11.24
N GLU A 53 -3.36 -6.96 -11.30
CA GLU A 53 -3.35 -7.83 -10.12
C GLU A 53 -1.93 -8.04 -9.60
N GLN A 54 -0.95 -8.26 -10.48
CA GLN A 54 0.45 -8.37 -10.06
C GLN A 54 0.95 -7.08 -9.40
N ALA A 55 0.62 -5.91 -9.97
CA ALA A 55 0.97 -4.62 -9.37
C ALA A 55 0.32 -4.44 -7.98
N ARG A 56 -0.91 -4.94 -7.78
CA ARG A 56 -1.58 -4.95 -6.47
C ARG A 56 -0.83 -5.84 -5.46
N ILE A 57 -0.43 -7.04 -5.88
CA ILE A 57 0.34 -7.99 -5.07
C ILE A 57 1.71 -7.42 -4.70
N ASP A 58 2.43 -6.86 -5.67
CA ASP A 58 3.75 -6.27 -5.45
C ASP A 58 3.67 -5.07 -4.50
N ALA A 59 2.68 -4.19 -4.71
CA ALA A 59 2.43 -3.06 -3.83
C ALA A 59 2.11 -3.47 -2.38
N TYR A 60 1.37 -4.57 -2.20
CA TYR A 60 1.10 -5.16 -0.89
C TYR A 60 2.39 -5.72 -0.25
N ASN A 61 3.15 -6.50 -1.00
CA ASN A 61 4.38 -7.14 -0.53
C ASN A 61 5.46 -6.12 -0.13
N ASP A 62 5.62 -5.06 -0.92
CA ASP A 62 6.62 -4.02 -0.67
C ASP A 62 6.32 -3.25 0.62
N GLY A 63 5.05 -2.86 0.83
CA GLY A 63 4.61 -2.21 2.07
C GLY A 63 4.85 -3.11 3.28
N TYR A 64 4.45 -4.38 3.19
CA TYR A 64 4.62 -5.35 4.27
C TYR A 64 6.08 -5.61 4.63
N ARG A 65 6.94 -5.88 3.64
CA ARG A 65 8.37 -6.16 3.86
C ARG A 65 9.08 -4.99 4.51
N SER A 66 8.87 -3.77 4.00
CA SER A 66 9.57 -2.59 4.49
C SER A 66 9.27 -2.26 5.96
N ILE A 67 8.03 -2.43 6.40
CA ILE A 67 7.64 -2.22 7.81
C ILE A 67 8.16 -3.36 8.68
N ASN A 68 8.03 -4.60 8.21
CA ASN A 68 8.43 -5.79 8.97
C ASN A 68 9.93 -5.82 9.25
N ASP A 69 10.77 -5.46 8.27
CA ASP A 69 12.23 -5.45 8.44
C ASP A 69 12.67 -4.41 9.48
N LYS A 70 12.09 -3.20 9.44
CA LYS A 70 12.34 -2.16 10.44
C LYS A 70 11.91 -2.58 11.83
N TYR A 71 10.73 -3.19 11.95
CA TYR A 71 10.20 -3.67 13.22
C TYR A 71 11.04 -4.82 13.79
N PHE A 72 11.45 -5.78 12.97
CA PHE A 72 12.33 -6.86 13.40
C PHE A 72 13.70 -6.33 13.85
N SER A 73 14.24 -5.33 13.14
CA SER A 73 15.47 -4.66 13.57
C SER A 73 15.29 -3.96 14.92
N LEU A 74 14.20 -3.23 15.13
CA LEU A 74 13.87 -2.60 16.40
C LEU A 74 13.83 -3.62 17.54
N LEU A 75 13.08 -4.72 17.36
CA LEU A 75 12.98 -5.78 18.37
C LEU A 75 14.33 -6.42 18.68
N THR A 76 15.14 -6.70 17.65
CA THR A 76 16.47 -7.28 17.81
C THR A 76 17.38 -6.35 18.63
N THR A 77 17.33 -5.04 18.38
CA THR A 77 18.12 -4.07 19.13
C THR A 77 17.59 -3.90 20.56
N LEU A 78 16.27 -3.93 20.77
CA LEU A 78 15.68 -3.84 22.11
C LEU A 78 16.04 -5.03 23.01
N LEU A 79 16.26 -6.22 22.45
CA LEU A 79 16.76 -7.37 23.21
C LEU A 79 18.13 -7.11 23.86
N GLN A 80 18.91 -6.16 23.32
CA GLN A 80 20.22 -5.79 23.88
C GLN A 80 20.12 -4.76 25.01
N TYR A 81 18.98 -4.08 25.14
CA TYR A 81 18.75 -3.00 26.09
C TYR A 81 17.36 -3.08 26.77
N PRO A 82 16.97 -4.24 27.35
CA PRO A 82 15.65 -4.43 27.94
C PRO A 82 15.38 -3.48 29.13
N GLU A 83 16.44 -3.03 29.82
CA GLU A 83 16.38 -2.14 30.98
C GLU A 83 15.92 -0.72 30.66
N LEU A 84 15.83 -0.34 29.38
CA LEU A 84 15.42 1.00 28.99
C LEU A 84 13.91 1.25 29.13
N GLY A 85 13.10 0.21 29.28
CA GLY A 85 11.65 0.37 29.45
C GLY A 85 10.97 1.02 28.23
N VAL A 86 11.44 0.69 27.02
CA VAL A 86 10.91 1.29 25.78
C VAL A 86 9.46 0.86 25.56
N MET A 87 9.17 -0.44 25.70
CA MET A 87 7.85 -0.99 25.40
C MET A 87 6.95 -1.03 26.65
N PRO A 88 5.61 -1.01 26.50
CA PRO A 88 4.68 -0.93 27.63
C PRO A 88 4.68 -2.15 28.56
N TRP A 89 5.23 -3.27 28.09
CA TRP A 89 5.39 -4.51 28.86
C TRP A 89 6.79 -4.64 29.49
N MET A 90 7.67 -3.66 29.31
CA MET A 90 9.00 -3.62 29.92
C MET A 90 8.97 -2.79 31.19
N ASP A 91 9.81 -3.15 32.16
CA ASP A 91 9.97 -2.36 33.37
C ASP A 91 10.58 -0.99 33.04
N THR A 92 10.00 0.08 33.59
CA THR A 92 10.59 1.42 33.49
C THR A 92 11.58 1.62 34.63
N PRO A 93 12.85 1.96 34.34
CA PRO A 93 13.81 2.22 35.41
C PRO A 93 13.48 3.54 36.11
N ASP A 94 13.51 3.53 37.46
CA ASP A 94 13.28 4.72 38.28
C ASP A 94 14.31 5.83 38.02
N LYS A 95 15.54 5.43 37.66
CA LYS A 95 16.65 6.34 37.35
C LYS A 95 17.39 5.84 36.12
N MET A 96 17.67 6.76 35.21
CA MET A 96 18.33 6.46 33.94
C MET A 96 19.52 7.41 33.76
N SER A 97 20.65 6.89 33.29
CA SER A 97 21.80 7.72 32.93
C SER A 97 21.44 8.63 31.75
N SER A 98 22.19 9.72 31.55
CA SER A 98 21.98 10.59 30.38
C SER A 98 22.16 9.82 29.05
N ALA A 99 23.12 8.89 29.01
CA ALA A 99 23.36 8.05 27.84
C ALA A 99 22.19 7.10 27.56
N ASP A 100 21.63 6.47 28.59
CA ASP A 100 20.49 5.56 28.45
C ASP A 100 19.22 6.32 28.07
N ARG A 101 19.04 7.55 28.58
CA ARG A 101 17.94 8.43 28.16
C ARG A 101 18.04 8.72 26.67
N ALA A 102 19.23 9.08 26.19
CA ALA A 102 19.46 9.33 24.77
C ALA A 102 19.18 8.08 23.92
N ARG A 103 19.64 6.88 24.35
CA ARG A 103 19.31 5.61 23.68
C ARG A 103 17.81 5.37 23.61
N ARG A 104 17.10 5.58 24.72
CA ARG A 104 15.63 5.43 24.76
C ARG A 104 14.93 6.36 23.77
N MET A 105 15.38 7.61 23.65
CA MET A 105 14.82 8.55 22.67
C MET A 105 15.05 8.08 21.23
N LEU A 106 16.22 7.50 20.91
CA LEU A 106 16.48 6.92 19.59
C LEU A 106 15.55 5.74 19.29
N PHE A 107 15.24 4.89 20.28
CA PHE A 107 14.26 3.82 20.10
C PHE A 107 12.86 4.36 19.83
N TYR A 108 12.48 5.46 20.47
CA TYR A 108 11.19 6.11 20.21
C TYR A 108 11.14 6.77 18.85
N ASP A 109 12.24 7.34 18.36
CA ASP A 109 12.33 7.86 16.99
C ASP A 109 12.16 6.73 15.95
N MET A 110 12.89 5.62 16.13
CA MET A 110 12.73 4.43 15.30
C MET A 110 11.28 3.91 15.28
N LEU A 111 10.66 3.82 16.46
CA LEU A 111 9.29 3.34 16.60
C LEU A 111 8.27 4.28 15.97
N THR A 112 8.44 5.59 16.14
CA THR A 112 7.56 6.61 15.56
C THR A 112 7.67 6.62 14.04
N SER A 113 8.87 6.46 13.48
CA SER A 113 9.07 6.27 12.03
C SER A 113 8.37 5.01 11.49
N ILE A 114 8.35 3.91 12.27
CA ILE A 114 7.61 2.70 11.90
C ILE A 114 6.10 2.98 11.90
N PHE A 115 5.58 3.69 12.92
CA PHE A 115 4.17 4.05 13.01
C PHE A 115 3.72 4.97 11.88
N GLU A 116 4.53 5.98 11.55
CA GLU A 116 4.27 6.86 10.42
C GLU A 116 4.20 6.05 9.12
N ASN A 117 5.14 5.13 8.90
CA ASN A 117 5.14 4.30 7.71
C ASN A 117 3.91 3.37 7.64
N ALA A 118 3.52 2.78 8.76
CA ALA A 118 2.28 1.98 8.86
C ALA A 118 1.04 2.85 8.58
N TRP A 119 1.01 4.07 9.12
CA TRP A 119 -0.06 5.02 8.87
C TRP A 119 -0.13 5.41 7.39
N VAL A 120 0.98 5.75 6.74
CA VAL A 120 1.00 6.06 5.29
C VAL A 120 0.51 4.89 4.45
N ASN A 121 0.91 3.66 4.78
CA ASN A 121 0.51 2.47 4.02
C ASN A 121 -0.92 1.99 4.31
N ARG A 122 -1.59 2.51 5.35
CA ARG A 122 -2.90 2.00 5.83
C ARG A 122 -3.98 1.94 4.75
N ALA A 123 -3.96 2.86 3.79
CA ALA A 123 -4.97 2.99 2.74
C ALA A 123 -4.52 2.40 1.40
N ARG A 124 -3.36 1.72 1.34
CA ARG A 124 -2.76 1.24 0.09
C ARG A 124 -3.56 0.08 -0.54
N THR A 125 -4.11 -0.80 0.28
CA THR A 125 -5.03 -1.87 -0.13
C THR A 125 -6.13 -2.03 0.92
N THR A 126 -7.29 -2.58 0.52
CA THR A 126 -8.36 -2.93 1.45
C THR A 126 -7.91 -3.97 2.48
N GLU A 127 -7.05 -4.90 2.08
CA GLU A 127 -6.49 -5.91 2.96
C GLU A 127 -5.66 -5.31 4.11
N ILE A 128 -4.82 -4.31 3.80
CA ILE A 128 -4.07 -3.59 4.84
C ILE A 128 -5.03 -2.82 5.75
N ALA A 129 -6.00 -2.09 5.17
CA ALA A 129 -6.94 -1.26 5.90
C ALA A 129 -7.81 -2.09 6.87
N ASP A 130 -8.31 -3.25 6.43
CA ASP A 130 -9.28 -4.04 7.18
C ASP A 130 -8.63 -4.99 8.19
N PHE A 131 -7.43 -5.53 7.88
CA PHE A 131 -6.83 -6.60 8.68
C PHE A 131 -5.54 -6.19 9.42
N GLN A 132 -4.70 -5.33 8.82
CA GLN A 132 -3.41 -4.97 9.43
C GLN A 132 -3.51 -3.68 10.25
N TRP A 133 -4.13 -2.64 9.68
CA TRP A 133 -4.23 -1.32 10.30
C TRP A 133 -4.81 -1.33 11.72
N PRO A 134 -5.88 -2.09 12.03
CA PRO A 134 -6.41 -2.12 13.39
C PRO A 134 -5.39 -2.60 14.43
N GLY A 135 -4.45 -3.47 14.05
CA GLY A 135 -3.35 -3.89 14.91
C GLY A 135 -2.36 -2.77 15.19
N TRP A 136 -1.92 -2.08 14.12
CA TRP A 136 -1.03 -0.91 14.22
C TRP A 136 -1.63 0.22 15.03
N GLU A 137 -2.90 0.58 14.77
CA GLU A 137 -3.59 1.64 15.50
C GLU A 137 -3.67 1.33 17.00
N ARG A 138 -4.00 0.08 17.38
CA ARG A 138 -3.99 -0.34 18.78
C ARG A 138 -2.61 -0.26 19.42
N PHE A 139 -1.56 -0.58 18.67
CA PHE A 139 -0.19 -0.49 19.17
C PHE A 139 0.23 0.96 19.38
N ILE A 140 -0.09 1.86 18.44
CA ILE A 140 0.13 3.31 18.60
C ILE A 140 -0.59 3.82 19.86
N ILE A 141 -1.86 3.45 20.06
CA ILE A 141 -2.62 3.84 21.26
C ILE A 141 -1.96 3.31 22.54
N ALA A 142 -1.48 2.06 22.54
CA ALA A 142 -0.76 1.50 23.69
C ALA A 142 0.52 2.27 24.00
N MET A 143 1.26 2.68 22.98
CA MET A 143 2.46 3.51 23.13
C MET A 143 2.14 4.92 23.62
N LEU A 144 1.11 5.59 23.09
CA LEU A 144 0.68 6.92 23.58
C LEU A 144 0.25 6.87 25.06
N ARG A 145 -0.26 5.73 25.52
CA ARG A 145 -0.57 5.49 26.93
C ARG A 145 0.69 5.27 27.79
N TRP A 146 1.82 4.92 27.19
CA TRP A 146 3.07 4.71 27.89
C TRP A 146 3.73 6.04 28.28
N PRO A 147 3.94 6.34 29.57
CA PRO A 147 4.33 7.67 30.03
C PRO A 147 5.60 8.23 29.38
N SER A 148 6.66 7.43 29.25
CA SER A 148 7.92 7.90 28.68
C SER A 148 7.89 8.09 27.16
N TYR A 149 7.04 7.34 26.45
CA TYR A 149 6.81 7.60 25.02
C TYR A 149 5.94 8.84 24.82
N ARG A 150 4.93 9.04 25.68
CA ARG A 150 4.14 10.28 25.69
C ARG A 150 5.01 11.50 25.96
N GLU A 151 5.88 11.43 26.95
CA GLU A 151 6.86 12.48 27.24
C GLU A 151 7.68 12.79 26.00
N TYR A 152 8.17 11.76 25.29
CA TYR A 152 8.89 11.95 24.03
C TYR A 152 8.07 12.68 22.95
N ILE A 153 6.82 12.28 22.72
CA ILE A 153 5.92 12.95 21.75
C ILE A 153 5.62 14.40 22.16
N GLU A 154 5.41 14.67 23.45
CA GLU A 154 5.12 16.02 23.97
C GLU A 154 6.36 16.94 24.01
N THR A 155 7.55 16.36 24.19
CA THR A 155 8.82 17.09 24.27
C THR A 155 9.52 17.17 22.93
N ASP A 156 8.89 16.67 21.87
CA ASP A 156 9.56 16.37 20.61
C ASP A 156 10.45 17.54 20.15
N PRO A 157 11.78 17.37 20.15
CA PRO A 157 12.73 18.38 19.69
C PRO A 157 12.67 18.61 18.17
N THR A 158 11.83 17.88 17.43
CA THR A 158 11.67 18.04 15.98
C THR A 158 10.75 19.20 15.56
N SER A 159 10.29 20.03 16.51
CA SER A 159 9.62 21.29 16.19
C SER A 159 10.59 22.22 15.43
N GLU A 160 10.51 22.13 14.10
CA GLU A 160 11.10 23.00 13.07
C GLU A 160 12.62 22.89 12.82
N GLU A 161 13.47 22.58 13.81
CA GLU A 161 14.94 22.71 13.63
C GLU A 161 15.63 21.46 13.04
N PHE A 162 15.15 20.25 13.34
CA PHE A 162 15.78 18.98 12.94
C PHE A 162 14.94 18.09 12.00
N GLY A 163 13.81 18.61 11.52
CA GLY A 163 12.85 17.89 10.68
C GLY A 163 11.84 17.09 11.50
N GLY A 164 10.59 17.55 11.51
CA GLY A 164 9.45 16.87 12.12
C GLY A 164 8.94 15.69 11.30
N TYR A 165 8.00 14.96 11.87
CA TYR A 165 7.26 13.92 11.15
C TYR A 165 6.28 14.56 10.15
N ASP A 166 5.65 13.75 9.30
CA ASP A 166 4.55 14.24 8.48
C ASP A 166 3.48 14.87 9.38
N ARG A 167 3.22 16.17 9.19
CA ARG A 167 2.26 16.93 9.99
C ARG A 167 0.87 16.29 10.05
N ARG A 168 0.47 15.52 9.04
CA ARG A 168 -0.80 14.79 9.04
C ARG A 168 -0.76 13.60 9.99
N PHE A 169 0.40 12.97 10.15
CA PHE A 169 0.62 11.92 11.14
C PHE A 169 0.68 12.50 12.55
N GLU A 170 1.33 13.64 12.76
CA GLU A 170 1.32 14.35 14.05
C GLU A 170 -0.10 14.70 14.50
N ASN A 171 -0.89 15.33 13.62
CA ASN A 171 -2.31 15.62 13.88
C ASN A 171 -3.10 14.34 14.20
N TYR A 172 -2.80 13.23 13.54
CA TYR A 172 -3.44 11.95 13.79
C TYR A 172 -3.10 11.41 15.19
N LEU A 173 -1.86 11.57 15.66
CA LEU A 173 -1.49 11.23 17.04
C LEU A 173 -2.26 12.09 18.05
N ASP A 174 -2.39 13.40 17.80
CA ASP A 174 -3.20 14.30 18.63
C ASP A 174 -4.67 13.89 18.68
N GLU A 175 -5.26 13.53 17.54
CA GLU A 175 -6.62 13.01 17.45
C GLU A 175 -6.79 11.72 18.26
N LEU A 176 -5.82 10.79 18.21
CA LEU A 176 -5.84 9.59 19.02
C LEU A 176 -5.75 9.92 20.52
N MET A 177 -4.84 10.81 20.91
CA MET A 177 -4.70 11.21 22.31
C MET A 177 -6.00 11.83 22.86
N ALA A 178 -6.62 12.72 22.09
CA ALA A 178 -7.90 13.33 22.44
C ALA A 178 -9.04 12.29 22.50
N LYS A 179 -9.16 11.43 21.48
CA LYS A 179 -10.21 10.41 21.37
C LYS A 179 -10.14 9.39 22.49
N TYR A 180 -8.93 8.96 22.87
CA TYR A 180 -8.72 7.90 23.86
C TYR A 180 -8.37 8.42 25.25
N GLN A 181 -8.58 9.71 25.50
CA GLN A 181 -8.40 10.38 26.80
C GLN A 181 -7.02 10.13 27.41
N VAL A 182 -6.00 10.19 26.57
CA VAL A 182 -4.61 10.09 26.99
C VAL A 182 -4.23 11.43 27.63
N VAL A 183 -4.16 11.47 28.97
CA VAL A 183 -3.92 12.71 29.73
C VAL A 183 -2.50 13.24 29.46
N PRO A 184 -2.33 14.51 29.04
CA PRO A 184 -1.00 15.06 28.83
C PRO A 184 -0.21 15.14 30.13
N VAL A 185 1.11 14.85 30.07
CA VAL A 185 1.99 14.76 31.27
C VAL A 185 2.02 16.10 32.03
N LYS A 186 1.83 17.23 31.33
CA LYS A 186 1.86 18.60 31.88
C LYS A 186 0.71 19.01 32.82
N THR A 187 -0.21 18.12 33.18
CA THR A 187 -1.33 18.44 34.10
C THR A 187 -1.21 17.86 35.50
N ALA A 188 -0.01 17.49 35.96
CA ALA A 188 0.23 17.36 37.40
C ALA A 188 0.29 18.76 38.02
N PRO A 189 -0.62 19.14 38.95
CA PRO A 189 -0.54 20.42 39.61
C PRO A 189 0.79 20.51 40.37
N GLU A 190 1.50 21.63 40.22
CA GLU A 190 2.61 21.98 41.10
C GLU A 190 2.08 21.87 42.54
N ILE A 191 2.54 20.85 43.27
CA ILE A 191 2.39 20.80 44.71
C ILE A 191 3.28 21.92 45.24
N ARG A 192 2.67 23.08 45.46
CA ARG A 192 3.25 24.18 46.24
C ARG A 192 3.22 23.84 47.73
#